data_AF-A0A8T1QF88-F1
#
_entry.id   AF-A0A8T1QF88-F1
#
_cell.length_a   1.000
_cell.length_b   1.000
_cell.length_c   1.000
_cell.angle_alpha   90.00
_cell.angle_beta   90.00
_cell.angle_gamma   90.00
#
_symmetry.space_group_name_H-M   'P 1'
#
loop_
_entity.id
_entity.type
_entity.pdbx_description
1 polymer ?
#
loop_
_entity_poly.entity_id
_entity_poly.type
_entity_poly.pdbx_seq_one_letter_code
_entity_poly.pdbx_strand_id
1 'polypeptide(L)'
;MSSRDVERMRRELQAMERDIGEAELARNTWDEKSWDLDVTVGHKFKELEALAMECNQAMRRLKLGDHFQYVLNAKGSTPAEIMGIDYKSKLKPALDSYADDIQKSSMEKLDDLISLQQLSKENAAKIEEKKNHVVALQSRIDELEAQLNLLKKEIQDYTYRCAAEVKTMIEEVQREADDLDVVERDVAEVLKTSKLRLQEAISQSEEEIQIRAYDLFTLVDSVSRYKEHVESNISEMKTNLAEAAVAVSDAYKGSLPARFATVLNTNL
;
A
#
# COMPACT_ATOMS: atom_id res chain seq x y z
N MET A 1 -5.27 -19.98 -154.55
CA MET A 1 -5.74 -20.53 -153.26
C MET A 1 -6.97 -21.40 -153.54
N SER A 2 -7.02 -22.63 -153.02
CA SER A 2 -8.12 -23.57 -153.26
C SER A 2 -9.27 -23.30 -152.30
N SER A 3 -10.53 -23.45 -152.75
CA SER A 3 -11.74 -23.30 -151.92
C SER A 3 -11.73 -24.19 -150.66
N ARG A 4 -10.97 -25.28 -150.67
CA ARG A 4 -10.85 -26.22 -149.56
C ARG A 4 -9.94 -25.70 -148.43
N ASP A 5 -8.95 -24.88 -148.76
CA ASP A 5 -8.02 -24.27 -147.80
C ASP A 5 -8.73 -23.14 -147.03
N VAL A 6 -9.55 -22.36 -147.73
CA VAL A 6 -10.37 -21.30 -147.13
C VAL A 6 -11.37 -21.88 -146.13
N GLU A 7 -12.00 -23.01 -146.44
CA GLU A 7 -12.97 -23.66 -145.54
C GLU A 7 -12.31 -24.36 -144.35
N ARG A 8 -11.05 -24.82 -144.49
CA ARG A 8 -10.24 -25.32 -143.37
C ARG A 8 -9.86 -24.17 -142.43
N MET A 9 -9.32 -23.08 -142.97
CA MET A 9 -8.97 -21.90 -142.18
C MET A 9 -10.19 -21.33 -141.45
N ARG A 10 -11.37 -21.33 -142.07
CA ARG A 10 -12.62 -20.92 -141.42
C ARG A 10 -12.95 -21.78 -140.19
N ARG A 11 -12.83 -23.11 -140.30
CA ARG A 11 -13.10 -24.03 -139.18
C ARG A 11 -12.06 -23.91 -138.06
N GLU A 12 -10.79 -23.73 -138.40
CA GLU A 12 -9.71 -23.52 -137.42
C GLU A 12 -9.88 -22.17 -136.70
N LEU A 13 -10.25 -21.10 -137.42
CA LEU A 13 -10.60 -19.82 -136.81
C LEU A 13 -11.80 -19.96 -135.86
N GLN A 14 -12.86 -20.65 -136.26
CA GLN A 14 -14.02 -20.88 -135.40
C GLN A 14 -13.71 -21.77 -134.17
N ALA A 15 -12.77 -22.72 -134.29
CA ALA A 15 -12.30 -23.49 -133.14
C ALA A 15 -11.48 -22.61 -132.20
N MET A 16 -10.54 -21.81 -132.73
CA MET A 16 -9.74 -20.87 -131.96
C MET A 16 -10.60 -19.80 -131.26
N GLU A 17 -11.63 -19.27 -131.93
CA GLU A 17 -12.59 -18.32 -131.34
C GLU A 17 -13.37 -18.94 -130.18
N ARG A 18 -13.75 -20.23 -130.28
CA ARG A 18 -14.39 -20.95 -129.18
C ARG A 18 -13.44 -21.21 -128.02
N ASP A 19 -12.22 -21.67 -128.29
CA ASP A 19 -11.21 -21.92 -127.26
C ASP A 19 -10.82 -20.63 -126.52
N ILE A 20 -10.74 -19.49 -127.23
CA ILE A 20 -10.55 -18.16 -126.63
C ILE A 20 -11.74 -17.83 -125.72
N GLY A 21 -12.97 -18.00 -126.19
CA GLY A 21 -14.17 -17.73 -125.39
C GLY A 21 -14.26 -18.59 -124.12
N GLU A 22 -13.91 -19.88 -124.21
CA GLU A 22 -13.85 -20.79 -123.06
C GLU A 22 -12.73 -20.40 -122.07
N ALA A 23 -11.55 -20.03 -122.57
CA ALA A 23 -10.45 -19.56 -121.74
C ALA A 23 -10.76 -18.24 -121.02
N GLU A 24 -11.46 -17.31 -121.69
CA GLU A 24 -11.92 -16.06 -121.08
C GLU A 24 -12.99 -16.30 -120.00
N LEU A 25 -13.95 -17.19 -120.23
CA LEU A 25 -14.93 -17.59 -119.22
C LEU A 25 -14.26 -18.23 -118.00
N ALA A 26 -13.29 -19.12 -118.22
CA ALA A 26 -12.52 -19.73 -117.14
C ALA A 26 -11.71 -18.69 -116.37
N ARG A 27 -11.06 -17.75 -117.07
CA ARG A 27 -10.34 -16.63 -116.43
C ARG A 27 -11.28 -15.78 -115.59
N ASN A 28 -12.42 -15.35 -116.13
CA ASN A 28 -13.39 -14.54 -115.40
C ASN A 28 -13.89 -15.25 -114.14
N THR A 29 -14.12 -16.57 -114.21
CA THR A 29 -14.50 -17.39 -113.04
C THR A 29 -13.40 -17.41 -111.98
N TRP A 30 -12.14 -17.49 -112.39
CA TRP A 30 -11.00 -17.43 -111.47
C TRP A 30 -10.79 -16.03 -110.89
N ASP A 31 -11.00 -14.98 -111.67
CA ASP A 31 -10.92 -13.59 -111.23
C ASP A 31 -12.01 -13.29 -110.19
N GLU A 32 -13.24 -13.74 -110.41
CA GLU A 32 -14.35 -13.62 -109.44
C GLU A 32 -14.03 -14.35 -108.12
N LYS A 33 -13.54 -15.59 -108.20
CA LYS A 33 -13.11 -16.34 -107.01
C LYS A 33 -11.93 -15.69 -106.28
N SER A 34 -10.96 -15.14 -107.02
CA SER A 34 -9.83 -14.43 -106.45
C SER A 34 -10.31 -13.17 -105.72
N TRP A 35 -11.25 -12.44 -106.32
CA TRP A 35 -11.81 -11.24 -105.75
C TRP A 35 -12.63 -11.52 -104.47
N ASP A 36 -13.49 -12.55 -104.48
CA ASP A 36 -14.24 -12.98 -103.29
C ASP A 36 -13.30 -13.41 -102.15
N LEU A 37 -12.20 -14.10 -102.47
CA LEU A 37 -11.19 -14.49 -101.51
C LEU A 37 -10.48 -13.25 -100.93
N ASP A 38 -10.07 -12.31 -101.77
CA ASP A 38 -9.43 -11.05 -101.33
C ASP A 38 -10.36 -10.23 -100.42
N VAL A 39 -11.65 -10.15 -100.75
CA VAL A 39 -12.67 -9.49 -99.91
C VAL A 39 -12.78 -10.18 -98.56
N THR A 40 -12.86 -11.52 -98.55
CA THR A 40 -12.99 -12.32 -97.32
C THR A 40 -11.75 -12.17 -96.43
N VAL A 41 -10.55 -12.27 -97.02
CA VAL A 41 -9.28 -12.09 -96.31
C VAL A 41 -9.17 -10.66 -95.77
N GLY A 42 -9.56 -9.64 -96.55
CA GLY A 42 -9.60 -8.26 -96.10
C GLY A 42 -10.53 -8.03 -94.91
N HIS A 43 -11.72 -8.66 -94.89
CA HIS A 43 -12.62 -8.59 -93.74
C HIS A 43 -12.02 -9.26 -92.50
N LYS A 44 -11.47 -10.47 -92.65
CA LYS A 44 -10.83 -11.19 -91.54
C LYS A 44 -9.60 -10.48 -91.01
N PHE A 45 -8.83 -9.81 -91.85
CA PHE A 45 -7.71 -8.99 -91.41
C PHE A 45 -8.16 -7.80 -90.55
N LYS A 46 -9.25 -7.12 -90.93
CA LYS A 46 -9.83 -6.04 -90.11
C LYS A 46 -10.38 -6.52 -88.76
N GLU A 47 -11.04 -7.69 -88.73
CA GLU A 47 -11.44 -8.33 -87.46
C GLU A 47 -10.20 -8.60 -86.59
N LEU A 48 -9.12 -9.09 -87.19
CA LEU A 48 -7.87 -9.37 -86.49
C LEU A 48 -7.22 -8.09 -85.95
N GLU A 49 -7.24 -6.98 -86.70
CA GLU A 49 -6.78 -5.66 -86.23
C GLU A 49 -7.55 -5.20 -84.98
N ALA A 50 -8.87 -5.35 -84.98
CA ALA A 50 -9.70 -4.99 -83.84
C ALA A 50 -9.33 -5.83 -82.59
N LEU A 51 -9.22 -7.15 -82.74
CA LEU A 51 -8.82 -8.05 -81.65
C LEU A 51 -7.40 -7.76 -81.15
N ALA A 52 -6.45 -7.48 -82.05
CA ALA A 52 -5.08 -7.13 -81.70
C ALA A 52 -5.04 -5.83 -80.85
N MET A 53 -5.88 -4.84 -81.18
CA MET A 53 -6.01 -3.62 -80.38
C MET A 53 -6.54 -3.89 -78.97
N GLU A 54 -7.58 -4.72 -78.84
CA GLU A 54 -8.14 -5.11 -77.53
C GLU A 54 -7.11 -5.87 -76.68
N CYS A 55 -6.41 -6.84 -77.27
CA CYS A 55 -5.34 -7.58 -76.60
C CYS A 55 -4.21 -6.64 -76.14
N ASN A 56 -3.78 -5.70 -77.00
CA ASN A 56 -2.75 -4.71 -76.65
C ASN A 56 -3.19 -3.82 -75.48
N GLN A 57 -4.46 -3.42 -75.44
CA GLN A 57 -4.99 -2.64 -74.32
C GLN A 57 -5.00 -3.46 -73.02
N ALA A 58 -5.40 -4.73 -73.09
CA ALA A 58 -5.37 -5.63 -71.93
C ALA A 58 -3.94 -5.82 -71.41
N MET A 59 -2.96 -6.05 -72.29
CA MET A 59 -1.55 -6.19 -71.91
C MET A 59 -0.99 -4.93 -71.23
N ARG A 60 -1.39 -3.74 -71.69
CA ARG A 60 -1.03 -2.47 -71.03
C ARG A 60 -1.63 -2.35 -69.63
N ARG A 61 -2.88 -2.79 -69.43
CA ARG A 61 -3.50 -2.82 -68.08
C ARG A 61 -2.77 -3.78 -67.14
N LEU A 62 -2.29 -4.90 -67.69
CA LEU A 62 -1.48 -5.89 -66.97
C LEU A 62 -0.02 -5.46 -66.77
N LYS A 63 0.45 -4.38 -67.41
CA LYS A 63 1.82 -3.85 -67.30
C LYS A 63 2.91 -4.90 -67.59
N LEU A 64 2.67 -5.78 -68.56
CA LEU A 64 3.60 -6.87 -68.95
C LEU A 64 4.89 -6.37 -69.63
N GLY A 65 5.04 -5.06 -69.83
CA GLY A 65 6.17 -4.42 -70.51
C GLY A 65 5.85 -4.06 -71.96
N ASP A 66 6.56 -3.06 -72.48
CA ASP A 66 6.28 -2.47 -73.81
C ASP A 66 6.68 -3.39 -74.99
N HIS A 67 7.31 -4.53 -74.70
CA HIS A 67 7.80 -5.48 -75.70
C HIS A 67 6.76 -6.53 -76.14
N PHE A 68 5.61 -6.57 -75.47
CA PHE A 68 4.51 -7.48 -75.77
C PHE A 68 3.37 -6.72 -76.44
N GLN A 69 3.47 -6.58 -77.76
CA GLN A 69 2.46 -5.91 -78.57
C GLN A 69 2.24 -6.66 -79.88
N TYR A 70 0.98 -6.92 -80.21
CA TYR A 70 0.58 -7.37 -81.54
C TYR A 70 0.72 -6.22 -82.52
N VAL A 71 1.50 -6.45 -83.59
CA VAL A 71 1.72 -5.52 -84.70
C VAL A 71 1.49 -6.31 -85.98
N LEU A 72 0.29 -6.16 -86.55
CA LEU A 72 -0.12 -7.02 -87.64
C LEU A 72 0.64 -6.72 -88.94
N ASN A 73 1.06 -7.76 -89.64
CA ASN A 73 1.71 -7.69 -90.94
C ASN A 73 0.94 -8.50 -91.98
N ALA A 74 0.22 -7.82 -92.86
CA ALA A 74 -0.56 -8.43 -93.93
C ALA A 74 0.29 -9.24 -94.94
N LYS A 75 1.62 -9.03 -94.98
CA LYS A 75 2.54 -9.76 -95.87
C LYS A 75 3.19 -10.98 -95.19
N GLY A 76 2.84 -11.27 -93.94
CA GLY A 76 3.38 -12.42 -93.21
C GLY A 76 2.93 -13.74 -93.82
N SER A 77 3.82 -14.73 -93.84
CA SER A 77 3.50 -16.09 -94.32
C SER A 77 3.26 -17.07 -93.17
N THR A 78 3.65 -16.69 -91.94
CA THR A 78 3.41 -17.48 -90.72
C THR A 78 2.55 -16.71 -89.72
N PRO A 79 1.83 -17.39 -88.81
CA PRO A 79 1.07 -16.71 -87.76
C PRO A 79 1.90 -15.75 -86.89
N ALA A 80 3.17 -16.10 -86.59
CA ALA A 80 4.04 -15.22 -85.82
C ALA A 80 4.44 -13.94 -86.59
N GLU A 81 4.67 -14.07 -87.90
CA GLU A 81 4.94 -12.92 -88.77
C GLU A 81 3.69 -12.06 -88.96
N ILE A 82 2.52 -12.67 -89.17
CA ILE A 82 1.24 -11.97 -89.32
C ILE A 82 0.89 -11.22 -88.03
N MET A 83 1.14 -11.81 -86.86
CA MET A 83 0.82 -11.20 -85.57
C MET A 83 1.90 -10.23 -85.05
N GLY A 84 3.10 -10.23 -85.65
CA GLY A 84 4.27 -9.46 -85.22
C GLY A 84 4.96 -9.97 -83.95
N ILE A 85 4.35 -10.93 -83.25
CA ILE A 85 4.88 -11.58 -82.06
C ILE A 85 4.40 -13.03 -82.01
N ASP A 86 5.28 -13.95 -81.59
CA ASP A 86 4.89 -15.34 -81.41
C ASP A 86 4.18 -15.54 -80.06
N TYR A 87 2.93 -15.95 -80.12
CA TYR A 87 2.13 -16.23 -78.93
C TYR A 87 2.73 -17.35 -78.09
N LYS A 88 3.16 -18.45 -78.73
CA LYS A 88 3.52 -19.68 -78.02
C LYS A 88 4.87 -19.57 -77.30
N SER A 89 5.87 -18.98 -77.92
CA SER A 89 7.23 -18.90 -77.36
C SER A 89 7.52 -17.61 -76.61
N LYS A 90 6.80 -16.51 -76.88
CA LYS A 90 7.05 -15.22 -76.22
C LYS A 90 5.93 -14.81 -75.27
N LEU A 91 4.72 -14.63 -75.79
CA LEU A 91 3.65 -14.01 -75.00
C LEU A 91 3.13 -14.93 -73.89
N LYS A 92 2.83 -16.20 -74.21
CA LYS A 92 2.31 -17.17 -73.24
C LYS A 92 3.28 -17.38 -72.07
N PRO A 93 4.58 -17.67 -72.28
CA PRO A 93 5.51 -17.81 -71.16
C PRO A 93 5.63 -16.56 -70.28
N ALA A 94 5.55 -15.36 -70.85
CA ALA A 94 5.56 -14.11 -70.09
C ALA A 94 4.29 -13.94 -69.23
N LEU A 95 3.12 -14.32 -69.76
CA LEU A 95 1.87 -14.33 -69.01
C LEU A 95 1.89 -15.35 -67.87
N ASP A 96 2.40 -16.56 -68.14
CA ASP A 96 2.53 -17.63 -67.14
C ASP A 96 3.47 -17.17 -66.00
N SER A 97 4.64 -16.60 -66.33
CA SER A 97 5.58 -16.04 -65.35
C SER A 97 4.95 -14.91 -64.52
N TYR A 98 4.20 -14.00 -65.13
CA TYR A 98 3.54 -12.91 -64.42
C TYR A 98 2.47 -13.42 -63.45
N ALA A 99 1.72 -14.47 -63.84
CA ALA A 99 0.75 -15.11 -62.97
C ALA A 99 1.42 -15.76 -61.75
N ASP A 100 2.53 -16.47 -61.96
CA ASP A 100 3.32 -17.10 -60.90
C ASP A 100 3.87 -16.05 -59.92
N ASP A 101 4.40 -14.93 -60.44
CA ASP A 101 4.93 -13.82 -59.61
C ASP A 101 3.82 -13.18 -58.75
N ILE A 102 2.63 -12.96 -59.32
CA ILE A 102 1.48 -12.47 -58.57
C ILE A 102 1.09 -13.46 -57.48
N GLN A 103 1.01 -14.74 -57.81
CA GLN A 103 0.63 -15.78 -56.84
C GLN A 103 1.63 -15.81 -55.69
N LYS A 104 2.93 -15.79 -56.00
CA LYS A 104 4.00 -15.75 -55.00
C LYS A 104 3.93 -14.51 -54.12
N SER A 105 3.85 -13.32 -54.72
CA SER A 105 3.75 -12.06 -53.94
C SER A 105 2.48 -12.00 -53.09
N SER A 106 1.36 -12.54 -53.59
CA SER A 106 0.11 -12.60 -52.84
C SER A 106 0.19 -13.57 -51.67
N MET A 107 0.87 -14.71 -51.85
CA MET A 107 1.11 -15.68 -50.78
C MET A 107 2.03 -15.11 -49.70
N GLU A 108 3.12 -14.45 -50.08
CA GLU A 108 4.02 -13.76 -49.14
C GLU A 108 3.26 -12.71 -48.30
N LYS A 109 2.43 -11.88 -48.94
CA LYS A 109 1.57 -10.91 -48.23
C LYS A 109 0.55 -11.57 -47.31
N LEU A 110 0.03 -12.73 -47.69
CA LEU A 110 -0.91 -13.47 -46.86
C LEU A 110 -0.21 -14.02 -45.61
N ASP A 111 1.00 -14.58 -45.75
CA ASP A 111 1.80 -15.06 -44.63
C ASP A 111 2.20 -13.92 -43.68
N ASP A 112 2.54 -12.74 -44.21
CA ASP A 112 2.77 -11.53 -43.42
C ASP A 112 1.51 -11.11 -42.63
N LEU A 113 0.34 -11.12 -43.27
CA LEU A 113 -0.93 -10.81 -42.61
C LEU A 113 -1.28 -11.82 -41.51
N ILE A 114 -1.03 -13.11 -41.73
CA ILE A 114 -1.21 -14.16 -40.73
C ILE A 114 -0.28 -13.90 -39.53
N SER A 115 0.98 -13.56 -39.79
CA SER A 115 1.97 -13.25 -38.75
C SER A 115 1.57 -12.02 -37.94
N LEU A 116 1.14 -10.94 -38.60
CA LEU A 116 0.63 -9.74 -37.94
C LEU A 116 -0.65 -10.01 -37.14
N GLN A 117 -1.56 -10.84 -37.66
CA GLN A 117 -2.76 -11.22 -36.93
C GLN A 117 -2.42 -12.00 -35.66
N GLN A 118 -1.45 -12.91 -35.73
CA GLN A 118 -1.00 -13.68 -34.57
C GLN A 118 -0.34 -12.76 -33.52
N LEU A 119 0.54 -11.86 -33.95
CA LEU A 119 1.15 -10.85 -33.07
C LEU A 119 0.09 -9.94 -32.43
N SER A 120 -0.95 -9.55 -33.19
CA SER A 120 -2.06 -8.76 -32.67
C SER A 120 -2.83 -9.50 -31.58
N LYS A 121 -3.08 -10.80 -31.74
CA LYS A 121 -3.77 -11.63 -30.73
C LYS A 121 -2.93 -11.75 -29.46
N GLU A 122 -1.63 -11.98 -29.60
CA GLU A 122 -0.72 -12.06 -28.46
C GLU A 122 -0.64 -10.73 -27.69
N ASN A 123 -0.56 -9.60 -28.42
CA ASN A 123 -0.58 -8.28 -27.82
C ASN A 123 -1.90 -7.98 -27.09
N ALA A 124 -3.04 -8.40 -27.65
CA ALA A 124 -4.33 -8.26 -26.99
C ALA A 124 -4.39 -9.05 -25.67
N ALA A 125 -3.85 -10.28 -25.65
CA ALA A 125 -3.76 -11.08 -24.43
C ALA A 125 -2.88 -10.42 -23.36
N LYS A 126 -1.70 -9.90 -23.74
CA LYS A 126 -0.81 -9.16 -22.83
C LYS A 126 -1.44 -7.88 -22.27
N ILE A 127 -2.25 -7.18 -23.07
CA ILE A 127 -2.98 -5.99 -22.62
C ILE A 127 -4.02 -6.38 -21.56
N GLU A 128 -4.80 -7.44 -21.80
CA GLU A 128 -5.81 -7.89 -20.84
C GLU A 128 -5.19 -8.39 -19.52
N GLU A 129 -4.08 -9.11 -19.59
CA GLU A 129 -3.31 -9.51 -18.40
C GLU A 129 -2.85 -8.30 -17.58
N LYS A 130 -2.23 -7.30 -18.23
CA LYS A 130 -1.80 -6.06 -17.55
C LYS A 130 -2.98 -5.30 -16.95
N LYS A 131 -4.11 -5.26 -17.64
CA LYS A 131 -5.34 -4.62 -17.15
C LYS A 131 -5.84 -5.32 -15.88
N ASN A 132 -5.86 -6.65 -15.85
CA ASN A 132 -6.22 -7.42 -14.66
C ASN A 132 -5.27 -7.13 -13.49
N HIS A 133 -3.97 -7.03 -13.76
CA HIS A 133 -2.98 -6.67 -12.74
C HIS A 133 -3.22 -5.25 -12.19
N VAL A 134 -3.55 -4.28 -13.04
CA VAL A 134 -3.89 -2.91 -12.60
C VAL A 134 -5.13 -2.91 -11.70
N VAL A 135 -6.16 -3.67 -12.06
CA VAL A 135 -7.37 -3.80 -11.22
C VAL A 135 -7.03 -4.40 -9.85
N ALA A 136 -6.18 -5.44 -9.80
CA ALA A 136 -5.74 -6.03 -8.54
C ALA A 136 -4.95 -5.05 -7.66
N LEU A 137 -4.06 -4.25 -8.27
CA LEU A 137 -3.32 -3.21 -7.55
C LEU A 137 -4.25 -2.12 -7.02
N GLN A 138 -5.24 -1.69 -7.81
CA GLN A 138 -6.21 -0.70 -7.36
C GLN A 138 -6.99 -1.21 -6.14
N SER A 139 -7.47 -2.46 -6.18
CA SER A 139 -8.14 -3.06 -5.02
C SER A 139 -7.27 -3.09 -3.77
N ARG A 140 -5.96 -3.31 -3.91
CA ARG A 140 -5.02 -3.29 -2.78
C ARG A 140 -4.77 -1.88 -2.25
N ILE A 141 -4.74 -0.87 -3.12
CA ILE A 141 -4.66 0.54 -2.72
C ILE A 141 -5.90 0.90 -1.91
N ASP A 142 -7.09 0.57 -2.40
CA ASP A 142 -8.36 0.87 -1.72
C ASP A 142 -8.43 0.22 -0.32
N GLU A 143 -7.94 -1.02 -0.18
CA GLU A 143 -7.84 -1.70 1.11
C GLU A 143 -6.89 -0.98 2.08
N LEU A 144 -5.71 -0.57 1.62
CA LEU A 144 -4.72 0.13 2.44
C LEU A 144 -5.21 1.53 2.84
N GLU A 145 -5.92 2.23 1.96
CA GLU A 145 -6.56 3.51 2.28
C GLU A 145 -7.63 3.35 3.36
N ALA A 146 -8.44 2.29 3.30
CA ALA A 146 -9.42 1.98 4.35
C ALA A 146 -8.74 1.70 5.70
N GLN A 147 -7.66 0.91 5.71
CA GLN A 147 -6.87 0.63 6.92
C GLN A 147 -6.23 1.90 7.49
N LEU A 148 -5.69 2.77 6.65
CA LEU A 148 -5.09 4.04 7.07
C LEU A 148 -6.15 4.95 7.72
N ASN A 149 -7.34 5.05 7.10
CA ASN A 149 -8.44 5.83 7.65
C ASN A 149 -8.91 5.31 9.01
N LEU A 150 -8.96 3.98 9.19
CA LEU A 150 -9.27 3.36 10.48
C LEU A 150 -8.22 3.73 11.54
N LEU A 151 -6.93 3.52 11.23
CA LEU A 151 -5.83 3.82 12.14
C LEU A 151 -5.80 5.30 12.52
N LYS A 152 -6.06 6.20 11.57
CA LYS A 152 -6.15 7.63 11.83
C LYS A 152 -7.25 7.95 12.84
N LYS A 153 -8.41 7.29 12.73
CA LYS A 153 -9.52 7.46 13.69
C LYS A 153 -9.15 6.91 15.06
N GLU A 154 -8.49 5.77 15.14
CA GLU A 154 -8.02 5.19 16.41
C GLU A 154 -6.99 6.09 17.11
N ILE A 155 -6.03 6.64 16.36
CA ILE A 155 -5.05 7.60 16.91
C ILE A 155 -5.76 8.85 17.44
N GLN A 156 -6.74 9.37 16.73
CA GLN A 156 -7.52 10.52 17.19
C GLN A 156 -8.28 10.20 18.48
N ASP A 157 -8.98 9.06 18.54
CA ASP A 157 -9.71 8.61 19.73
C ASP A 157 -8.78 8.43 20.94
N TYR A 158 -7.63 7.77 20.73
CA TYR A 158 -6.62 7.60 21.76
C TYR A 158 -6.09 8.95 22.26
N THR A 159 -5.83 9.90 21.35
CA THR A 159 -5.38 11.25 21.71
C THR A 159 -6.42 11.98 22.55
N TYR A 160 -7.71 11.90 22.19
CA TYR A 160 -8.79 12.49 22.99
C TYR A 160 -8.89 11.85 24.37
N ARG A 161 -8.78 10.52 24.45
CA ARG A 161 -8.82 9.81 25.73
C ARG A 161 -7.65 10.20 26.63
N CYS A 162 -6.42 10.21 26.12
CA CYS A 162 -5.26 10.66 26.90
C CYS A 162 -5.41 12.11 27.38
N ALA A 163 -5.91 13.02 26.53
CA ALA A 163 -6.16 14.40 26.94
C ALA A 163 -7.19 14.49 28.08
N ALA A 164 -8.25 13.69 28.01
CA ALA A 164 -9.27 13.62 29.06
C ALA A 164 -8.71 13.01 30.36
N GLU A 165 -7.95 11.92 30.28
CA GLU A 165 -7.30 11.28 31.43
C GLU A 165 -6.33 12.23 32.14
N VAL A 166 -5.48 12.94 31.39
CA VAL A 166 -4.56 13.95 31.94
C VAL A 166 -5.33 15.06 32.65
N LYS A 167 -6.44 15.53 32.06
CA LYS A 167 -7.28 16.56 32.69
C LYS A 167 -7.87 16.05 34.02
N THR A 168 -8.42 14.85 34.04
CA THR A 168 -8.97 14.23 35.27
C THR A 168 -7.88 14.08 36.34
N MET A 169 -6.69 13.59 35.97
CA MET A 169 -5.58 13.46 36.92
C MET A 169 -5.15 14.80 37.51
N ILE A 170 -5.10 15.87 36.71
CA ILE A 170 -4.79 17.22 37.20
C ILE A 170 -5.85 17.69 38.21
N GLU A 171 -7.14 17.47 37.90
CA GLU A 171 -8.24 17.83 38.81
C GLU A 171 -8.20 17.02 40.12
N GLU A 172 -7.84 15.74 40.07
CA GLU A 172 -7.66 14.88 41.25
C GLU A 172 -6.46 15.33 42.11
N VAL A 173 -5.30 15.58 41.50
CA VAL A 173 -4.11 16.05 42.21
C VAL A 173 -4.34 17.41 42.86
N GLN A 174 -5.04 18.32 42.17
CA GLN A 174 -5.37 19.63 42.75
C GLN A 174 -6.29 19.48 43.96
N ARG A 175 -7.31 18.61 43.88
CA ARG A 175 -8.20 18.34 45.00
C ARG A 175 -7.46 17.73 46.19
N GLU A 176 -6.61 16.75 45.95
CA GLU A 176 -5.81 16.12 47.01
C GLU A 176 -4.85 17.13 47.66
N ALA A 177 -4.26 18.04 46.88
CA ALA A 177 -3.41 19.11 47.40
C ALA A 177 -4.20 20.08 48.29
N ASP A 178 -5.41 20.45 47.88
CA ASP A 178 -6.31 21.30 48.67
C ASP A 178 -6.72 20.59 49.99
N ASP A 179 -7.05 19.30 49.93
CA ASP A 179 -7.38 18.48 51.11
C ASP A 179 -6.18 18.35 52.06
N LEU A 180 -4.97 18.21 51.52
CA LEU A 180 -3.74 18.15 52.32
C LEU A 180 -3.46 19.47 53.06
N ASP A 181 -3.71 20.63 52.44
CA ASP A 181 -3.59 21.95 53.10
C ASP A 181 -4.54 22.06 54.29
N VAL A 182 -5.78 21.58 54.14
CA VAL A 182 -6.76 21.54 55.24
C VAL A 182 -6.23 20.67 56.38
N VAL A 183 -5.77 19.45 56.08
CA VAL A 183 -5.22 18.54 57.09
C VAL A 183 -3.97 19.13 57.76
N GLU A 184 -3.09 19.78 57.02
CA GLU A 184 -1.90 20.44 57.58
C GLU A 184 -2.28 21.56 58.57
N ARG A 185 -3.28 22.38 58.23
CA ARG A 185 -3.81 23.41 59.14
C ARG A 185 -4.43 22.79 60.40
N ASP A 186 -5.22 21.73 60.25
CA ASP A 186 -5.84 21.04 61.38
C ASP A 186 -4.79 20.42 62.32
N VAL A 187 -3.75 19.78 61.76
CA VAL A 187 -2.64 19.22 62.54
C VAL A 187 -1.87 20.33 63.26
N ALA A 188 -1.61 21.47 62.61
CA ALA A 188 -0.95 22.61 63.23
C ALA A 188 -1.76 23.19 64.40
N GLU A 189 -3.09 23.27 64.26
CA GLU A 189 -3.99 23.73 65.32
C GLU A 189 -4.03 22.75 66.50
N VAL A 190 -4.14 21.45 66.23
CA VAL A 190 -4.09 20.40 67.26
C VAL A 190 -2.75 20.41 68.00
N LEU A 191 -1.63 20.55 67.28
CA LEU A 191 -0.29 20.64 67.87
C LEU A 191 -0.18 21.86 68.79
N LYS A 192 -0.64 23.04 68.33
CA LYS A 192 -0.66 24.27 69.14
C LYS A 192 -1.50 24.09 70.41
N THR A 193 -2.69 23.52 70.27
CA THR A 193 -3.61 23.27 71.38
C THR A 193 -3.03 22.28 72.38
N SER A 194 -2.43 21.19 71.90
CA SER A 194 -1.77 20.18 72.72
C SER A 194 -0.58 20.76 73.49
N LYS A 195 0.26 21.57 72.83
CA LYS A 195 1.40 22.24 73.47
C LYS A 195 0.96 23.18 74.60
N LEU A 196 -0.13 23.92 74.40
CA LEU A 196 -0.68 24.81 75.42
C LEU A 196 -1.23 24.03 76.62
N ARG A 197 -1.99 22.96 76.38
CA ARG A 197 -2.47 22.05 77.44
C ARG A 197 -1.34 21.42 78.24
N LEU A 198 -0.27 20.99 77.57
CA LEU A 198 0.89 20.42 78.24
C LEU A 198 1.57 21.46 79.15
N GLN A 199 1.72 22.69 78.68
CA GLN A 199 2.31 23.77 79.48
C GLN A 199 1.44 24.11 80.70
N GLU A 200 0.12 24.15 80.53
CA GLU A 200 -0.83 24.35 81.63
C GLU A 200 -0.75 23.21 82.66
N ALA A 201 -0.72 21.95 82.21
CA ALA A 201 -0.57 20.79 83.09
C ALA A 201 0.76 20.79 83.86
N ILE A 202 1.86 21.20 83.22
CA ILE A 202 3.16 21.36 83.90
C ILE A 202 3.05 22.41 85.00
N SER A 203 2.52 23.60 84.70
CA SER A 203 2.34 24.69 85.67
C SER A 203 1.48 24.27 86.86
N GLN A 204 0.34 23.61 86.61
CA GLN A 204 -0.53 23.10 87.67
C GLN A 204 0.20 22.06 88.53
N SER A 205 0.96 21.15 87.92
CA SER A 205 1.73 20.16 88.67
C SER A 205 2.84 20.79 89.53
N GLU A 206 3.50 21.85 89.03
CA GLU A 206 4.53 22.57 89.77
C GLU A 206 3.92 23.30 90.98
N GLU A 207 2.76 23.93 90.81
CA GLU A 207 2.00 24.55 91.90
C GLU A 207 1.60 23.51 92.96
N GLU A 208 1.04 22.37 92.54
CA GLU A 208 0.69 21.28 93.46
C GLU A 208 1.92 20.76 94.21
N ILE A 209 3.05 20.54 93.53
CA ILE A 209 4.31 20.09 94.16
C ILE A 209 4.77 21.12 95.20
N GLN A 210 4.70 22.42 94.90
CA GLN A 210 5.08 23.48 95.84
C GLN A 210 4.19 23.49 97.09
N ILE A 211 2.87 23.36 96.93
CA ILE A 211 1.93 23.27 98.06
C ILE A 211 2.23 22.04 98.90
N ARG A 212 2.41 20.86 98.28
CA ARG A 212 2.73 19.62 98.99
C ARG A 212 4.06 19.69 99.72
N ALA A 213 5.07 20.33 99.12
CA ALA A 213 6.35 20.56 99.77
C ALA A 213 6.20 21.46 101.00
N TYR A 214 5.43 22.55 100.89
CA TYR A 214 5.13 23.45 102.01
C TYR A 214 4.40 22.71 103.15
N ASP A 215 3.35 21.95 102.83
CA ASP A 215 2.61 21.14 103.82
C ASP A 215 3.55 20.15 104.54
N LEU A 216 4.44 19.49 103.79
CA LEU A 216 5.43 18.57 104.34
C LEU A 216 6.41 19.27 105.28
N PHE A 217 6.95 20.43 104.89
CA PHE A 217 7.82 21.23 105.78
C PHE A 217 7.11 21.63 107.06
N THR A 218 5.86 22.09 106.95
CA THR A 218 5.05 22.51 108.11
C THR A 218 4.80 21.33 109.06
N LEU A 219 4.53 20.14 108.50
CA LEU A 219 4.38 18.90 109.26
C LEU A 219 5.69 18.51 109.96
N VAL A 220 6.82 18.53 109.24
CA VAL A 220 8.16 18.23 109.79
C VAL A 220 8.51 19.17 110.95
N ASP A 221 8.21 20.47 110.83
CA ASP A 221 8.41 21.45 111.90
C ASP A 221 7.53 21.16 113.12
N SER A 222 6.28 20.75 112.91
CA SER A 222 5.38 20.38 114.00
C SER A 222 5.84 19.10 114.73
N VAL A 223 6.32 18.10 113.99
CA VAL A 223 6.87 16.85 114.54
C VAL A 223 8.17 17.11 115.28
N SER A 224 9.03 17.98 114.76
CA SER A 224 10.28 18.39 115.43
C SER A 224 10.00 19.09 116.76
N ARG A 225 9.05 20.04 116.78
CA ARG A 225 8.61 20.70 118.03
C ARG A 225 8.01 19.72 119.04
N TYR A 226 7.20 18.77 118.58
CA TYR A 226 6.66 17.73 119.46
C TYR A 226 7.76 16.84 120.03
N LYS A 227 8.74 16.45 119.21
CA LYS A 227 9.92 15.69 119.64
C LYS A 227 10.70 16.45 120.71
N GLU A 228 11.02 17.72 120.51
CA GLU A 228 11.71 18.57 121.49
C GLU A 228 10.93 18.68 122.81
N HIS A 229 9.61 18.86 122.74
CA HIS A 229 8.73 18.89 123.92
C HIS A 229 8.79 17.58 124.70
N VAL A 230 8.70 16.43 124.02
CA VAL A 230 8.80 15.11 124.65
C VAL A 230 10.18 14.88 125.25
N GLU A 231 11.26 15.26 124.56
CA GLU A 231 12.63 15.17 125.10
C GLU A 231 12.80 16.03 126.36
N SER A 232 12.27 17.26 126.37
CA SER A 232 12.23 18.13 127.55
C SER A 232 11.47 17.49 128.71
N ASN A 233 10.26 16.98 128.47
CA ASN A 233 9.45 16.31 129.49
C ASN A 233 10.16 15.06 130.04
N ILE A 234 10.82 14.26 129.19
CA ILE A 234 11.61 13.09 129.64
C ILE A 234 12.79 13.55 130.50
N SER A 235 13.48 14.63 130.13
CA SER A 235 14.56 15.22 130.92
C SER A 235 14.04 15.65 132.29
N GLU A 236 12.92 16.40 132.33
CA GLU A 236 12.23 16.83 133.55
C GLU A 236 11.85 15.63 134.43
N MET A 237 11.18 14.62 133.85
CA MET A 237 10.82 13.38 134.56
C MET A 237 12.05 12.64 135.10
N LYS A 238 13.18 12.62 134.36
CA LYS A 238 14.43 12.04 134.84
C LYS A 238 14.99 12.80 136.04
N THR A 239 14.98 14.14 136.01
CA THR A 239 15.34 14.96 137.18
C THR A 239 14.41 14.70 138.36
N ASN A 240 13.09 14.73 138.16
CA ASN A 240 12.10 14.43 139.20
C ASN A 240 12.27 13.02 139.78
N LEU A 241 12.58 12.03 138.94
CA LEU A 241 12.88 10.66 139.37
C LEU A 241 14.20 10.59 140.14
N ALA A 242 15.25 11.28 139.69
CA ALA A 242 16.51 11.36 140.40
C ALA A 242 16.32 12.04 141.77
N GLU A 243 15.55 13.13 141.83
CA GLU A 243 15.16 13.82 143.05
C GLU A 243 14.33 12.93 143.98
N ALA A 244 13.34 12.21 143.46
CA ALA A 244 12.55 11.25 144.23
C ALA A 244 13.39 10.08 144.74
N ALA A 245 14.34 9.57 143.92
CA ALA A 245 15.28 8.54 144.34
C ALA A 245 16.23 9.04 145.43
N VAL A 246 16.70 10.30 145.34
CA VAL A 246 17.45 10.97 146.41
C VAL A 246 16.58 11.13 147.65
N ALA A 247 15.34 11.61 147.54
CA ALA A 247 14.42 11.77 148.66
C ALA A 247 14.05 10.42 149.32
N VAL A 248 13.88 9.35 148.55
CA VAL A 248 13.66 7.99 149.07
C VAL A 248 14.93 7.43 149.71
N SER A 249 16.11 7.68 149.13
CA SER A 249 17.40 7.33 149.72
C SER A 249 17.64 8.07 151.04
N ASP A 250 17.32 9.36 151.09
CA ASP A 250 17.41 10.20 152.27
C ASP A 250 16.35 9.83 153.31
N ALA A 251 15.13 9.47 152.89
CA ALA A 251 14.11 8.90 153.76
C ALA A 251 14.50 7.52 154.29
N TYR A 252 15.19 6.68 153.51
CA TYR A 252 15.73 5.39 153.94
C TYR A 252 16.91 5.56 154.91
N LYS A 253 17.78 6.55 154.67
CA LYS A 253 18.82 6.98 155.64
C LYS A 253 18.21 7.59 156.90
N GLY A 254 17.09 8.31 156.79
CA GLY A 254 16.36 8.93 157.90
C GLY A 254 15.46 7.95 158.67
N SER A 255 15.01 6.87 158.03
CA SER A 255 14.24 5.77 158.62
C SER A 255 15.14 4.65 159.13
N LEU A 256 16.43 4.93 159.36
CA LEU A 256 17.32 4.12 160.17
C LEU A 256 17.22 4.62 161.61
N PRO A 257 16.46 3.95 162.52
CA PRO A 257 16.69 4.12 163.93
C PRO A 257 18.10 3.63 164.24
N ALA A 258 18.92 4.54 164.75
CA ALA A 258 20.25 4.30 165.29
C ALA A 258 20.19 3.43 166.56
N ARG A 259 19.76 2.17 166.39
CA ARG A 259 19.83 1.09 167.37
C ARG A 259 19.82 -0.28 166.66
N PHE A 260 20.88 -0.57 165.91
CA PHE A 260 21.59 -1.86 165.85
C PHE A 260 22.99 -1.54 165.30
N ALA A 261 24.03 -1.53 166.15
CA ALA A 261 24.85 -2.72 166.42
C ALA A 261 25.47 -3.26 165.13
N THR A 262 26.73 -2.92 164.94
CA THR A 262 27.82 -3.80 164.48
C THR A 262 27.41 -4.90 163.51
N VAL A 263 27.94 -4.86 162.28
CA VAL A 263 28.74 -5.93 161.65
C VAL A 263 28.96 -5.62 160.16
N LEU A 264 30.24 -5.70 159.73
CA LEU A 264 30.80 -5.75 158.37
C LEU A 264 30.95 -4.40 157.63
N ASN A 265 32.18 -3.91 157.43
CA ASN A 265 33.13 -4.26 156.36
C ASN A 265 32.59 -3.84 154.98
N THR A 266 33.32 -3.31 154.01
CA THR A 266 34.76 -3.18 153.71
C THR A 266 34.80 -2.41 152.37
N ASN A 267 35.94 -1.81 152.08
CA ASN A 267 36.28 -1.25 150.78
C ASN A 267 35.98 -2.19 149.59
N LEU A 268 35.53 -1.60 148.48
CA LEU A 268 36.11 -1.74 147.14
C LEU A 268 35.63 -0.59 146.25
#